data_AF-A0A2V7VY31-F1
#
_entry.id   AF-A0A2V7VY31-F1
#
_cell.length_a   1.000
_cell.length_b   1.000
_cell.length_c   1.000
_cell.angle_alpha   90.00
_cell.angle_beta   90.00
_cell.angle_gamma   90.00
#
_symmetry.space_group_name_H-M   'P 1'
#
loop_
_entity.id
_entity.type
_entity.pdbx_description
1 polymer ?
#
loop_
_entity_poly.entity_id
_entity_poly.type
_entity_poly.pdbx_seq_one_letter_code
_entity_poly.pdbx_strand_id
1 'polypeptide(L)'
;MDSSIRRTLWAAFAALTTLVAIGLALTVIVLQISKRQEYRIVHGSEPLLDAVQDMDADIVGMMGATRGFLLTRQTQFLQQYDDAIRDFEKKSATAVRLATSPRDAQLVSQLRRHFGDMRKLNDRATAMAKDGQMENANESMLEA
;
A
#
# COMPACT_ATOMS: atom_id res chain seq x y z
N MET A 1 52.25 -52.45 -1.22
CA MET A 1 51.07 -51.66 -1.66
C MET A 1 51.55 -50.39 -2.33
N ASP A 2 51.50 -50.36 -3.66
CA ASP A 2 52.05 -49.29 -4.49
C ASP A 2 51.41 -47.93 -4.18
N SER A 3 52.26 -46.91 -4.12
CA SER A 3 51.86 -45.52 -3.83
C SER A 3 50.95 -44.94 -4.92
N SER A 4 51.01 -45.48 -6.13
CA SER A 4 50.16 -45.10 -7.27
C SER A 4 48.68 -45.37 -6.99
N ILE A 5 48.33 -46.58 -6.53
CA ILE A 5 46.94 -47.01 -6.28
C ILE A 5 46.27 -46.15 -5.20
N ARG A 6 47.01 -45.79 -4.14
CA ARG A 6 46.48 -44.89 -3.09
C ARG A 6 46.21 -43.50 -3.63
N ARG A 7 47.10 -42.98 -4.49
CA ARG A 7 46.96 -41.63 -5.07
C ARG A 7 45.74 -41.56 -6.01
N THR A 8 45.47 -42.60 -6.79
CA THR A 8 44.27 -42.68 -7.64
C THR A 8 42.99 -42.80 -6.84
N LEU A 9 42.98 -43.60 -5.76
CA LEU A 9 41.83 -43.73 -4.85
C LEU A 9 41.50 -42.40 -4.15
N TRP A 10 42.51 -41.69 -3.65
CA TRP A 10 42.32 -40.37 -3.02
C TRP A 10 41.83 -39.32 -4.02
N ALA A 11 42.32 -39.34 -5.25
CA ALA A 11 41.85 -38.43 -6.31
C ALA A 11 40.37 -38.69 -6.66
N ALA A 12 39.97 -39.95 -6.78
CA ALA A 12 38.58 -40.32 -7.04
C ALA A 12 37.65 -39.90 -5.90
N PHE A 13 38.08 -40.08 -4.64
CA PHE A 13 37.31 -39.66 -3.46
C PHE A 13 37.19 -38.12 -3.37
N ALA A 14 38.28 -37.39 -3.65
CA ALA A 14 38.26 -35.93 -3.70
C ALA A 14 37.33 -35.40 -4.80
N ALA A 15 37.33 -36.03 -5.98
CA ALA A 15 36.43 -35.66 -7.07
C ALA A 15 34.95 -35.87 -6.69
N LEU A 16 34.63 -37.02 -6.09
CA LEU A 16 33.26 -37.35 -5.67
C LEU A 16 32.74 -36.39 -4.60
N THR A 17 33.55 -36.11 -3.57
CA THR A 17 33.19 -35.19 -2.49
C THR A 17 33.00 -33.75 -2.99
N THR A 18 33.85 -33.30 -3.93
CA THR A 18 33.70 -31.99 -4.56
C THR A 18 32.40 -31.88 -5.35
N LEU A 19 32.04 -32.93 -6.10
CA LEU A 19 30.81 -32.94 -6.88
C LEU A 19 29.56 -32.89 -5.99
N VAL A 20 29.57 -33.62 -4.86
CA VAL A 20 28.49 -33.55 -3.85
C VAL A 20 28.41 -32.15 -3.22
N ALA A 21 29.56 -31.55 -2.87
CA ALA A 21 29.59 -30.22 -2.28
C ALA A 21 29.05 -29.15 -3.24
N ILE A 22 29.39 -29.24 -4.53
CA ILE A 22 28.85 -28.34 -5.57
C ILE A 22 27.34 -28.52 -5.71
N GLY A 23 26.84 -29.76 -5.74
CA GLY A 23 25.41 -30.04 -5.81
C GLY A 23 24.64 -29.44 -4.65
N LEU A 24 25.14 -29.61 -3.42
CA LEU A 24 24.55 -29.03 -2.22
C LEU A 24 24.61 -27.49 -2.21
N ALA A 25 25.71 -26.91 -2.65
CA ALA A 25 25.82 -25.45 -2.76
C ALA A 25 24.80 -24.90 -3.76
N LEU A 26 24.62 -25.57 -4.90
CA LEU A 26 23.67 -25.16 -5.92
C LEU A 26 22.22 -25.24 -5.44
N THR A 27 21.84 -26.32 -4.72
CA THR A 27 20.49 -26.44 -4.16
C THR A 27 20.21 -25.38 -3.10
N VAL A 28 21.19 -25.07 -2.24
CA VAL A 28 21.08 -23.98 -1.25
C VAL A 28 20.92 -22.62 -1.93
N ILE A 29 21.67 -22.35 -3.01
CA ILE A 29 21.55 -21.11 -3.78
C ILE A 29 20.16 -20.98 -4.42
N VAL A 30 19.67 -22.05 -5.05
CA VAL A 30 18.32 -22.06 -5.65
C VAL A 30 17.25 -21.83 -4.58
N LEU A 31 17.34 -22.51 -3.43
CA LEU A 31 16.43 -22.32 -2.30
C LEU A 31 16.46 -20.89 -1.75
N GLN A 32 17.64 -20.28 -1.65
CA GLN A 32 17.81 -18.89 -1.21
C GLN A 32 17.16 -17.90 -2.18
N ILE A 33 17.32 -18.12 -3.50
CA ILE A 33 16.71 -17.29 -4.55
C ILE A 33 15.18 -17.41 -4.49
N SER A 34 14.65 -18.65 -4.41
CA SER A 34 13.21 -18.88 -4.32
C SER A 34 12.60 -18.24 -3.08
N LYS A 35 13.24 -18.39 -1.90
CA LYS A 35 12.78 -17.73 -0.67
C LYS A 35 12.74 -16.21 -0.79
N ARG A 36 13.76 -15.59 -1.41
CA ARG A 36 13.77 -14.13 -1.62
C ARG A 36 12.67 -13.65 -2.56
N GLN A 37 12.33 -14.44 -3.58
CA GLN A 37 11.24 -14.09 -4.51
C GLN A 37 9.87 -14.21 -3.85
N GLU A 38 9.62 -15.30 -3.14
CA GLU A 38 8.34 -15.54 -2.45
C GLU A 38 8.08 -14.51 -1.34
N TYR A 39 9.11 -14.16 -0.55
CA TYR A 39 9.01 -13.10 0.47
C TYR A 39 8.68 -11.74 -0.16
N ARG A 40 9.26 -11.42 -1.33
CA ARG A 40 9.03 -10.13 -2.00
C ARG A 40 7.64 -10.01 -2.62
N ILE A 41 7.05 -11.13 -3.05
CA ILE A 41 5.74 -11.13 -3.72
C ILE A 41 4.60 -11.10 -2.69
N VAL A 42 4.74 -11.77 -1.54
CA VAL A 42 3.66 -11.84 -0.54
C VAL A 42 3.74 -10.70 0.50
N HIS A 43 4.94 -10.32 0.96
CA HIS A 43 5.08 -9.31 2.04
C HIS A 43 5.45 -7.90 1.51
N GLY A 44 5.77 -7.76 0.22
CA GLY A 44 6.18 -6.47 -0.36
C GLY A 44 5.02 -5.50 -0.61
N SER A 45 3.81 -6.03 -0.82
CA SER A 45 2.64 -5.24 -1.23
C SER A 45 1.65 -4.96 -0.10
N GLU A 46 1.72 -5.70 1.00
CA GLU A 46 0.82 -5.57 2.16
C GLU A 46 0.81 -4.14 2.72
N PRO A 47 1.96 -3.46 2.95
CA PRO A 47 1.94 -2.10 3.50
C PRO A 47 1.33 -1.07 2.54
N LEU A 48 1.43 -1.30 1.22
CA LEU A 48 0.82 -0.42 0.23
C LEU A 48 -0.69 -0.61 0.21
N LEU A 49 -1.16 -1.85 0.25
CA LEU A 49 -2.58 -2.18 0.28
C LEU A 49 -3.24 -1.62 1.53
N ASP A 50 -2.61 -1.78 2.71
CA ASP A 50 -3.09 -1.20 3.96
C ASP A 50 -3.19 0.33 3.87
N ALA A 51 -2.16 0.99 3.34
CA ALA A 51 -2.18 2.44 3.17
C ALA A 51 -3.31 2.90 2.23
N VAL A 52 -3.57 2.16 1.15
CA VAL A 52 -4.66 2.46 0.21
C VAL A 52 -6.03 2.19 0.82
N GLN A 53 -6.17 1.13 1.61
CA GLN A 53 -7.41 0.81 2.32
C GLN A 53 -7.73 1.86 3.39
N ASP A 54 -6.72 2.30 4.14
CA ASP A 54 -6.87 3.37 5.12
C ASP A 54 -7.20 4.71 4.45
N MET A 55 -6.66 4.97 3.25
CA MET A 55 -7.05 6.13 2.44
C MET A 55 -8.55 6.06 2.10
N ASP A 56 -9.04 4.92 1.63
CA ASP A 56 -10.47 4.75 1.30
C ASP A 56 -11.38 4.95 2.52
N ALA A 57 -10.96 4.43 3.68
CA ALA A 57 -11.66 4.66 4.95
C ALA A 57 -11.76 6.16 5.29
N ASP A 58 -10.72 6.96 5.03
CA ASP A 58 -10.74 8.41 5.24
C ASP A 58 -11.67 9.13 4.25
N ILE A 59 -11.79 8.65 3.01
CA ILE A 59 -12.77 9.20 2.06
C ILE A 59 -14.19 9.03 2.62
N VAL A 60 -14.51 7.83 3.11
CA VAL A 60 -15.80 7.53 3.74
C VAL A 60 -15.99 8.36 5.02
N GLY A 61 -14.96 8.49 5.85
CA GLY A 61 -14.97 9.31 7.05
C GLY A 61 -15.26 10.78 6.74
N MET A 62 -14.58 11.35 5.75
CA MET A 62 -14.81 12.72 5.26
C MET A 62 -16.27 12.91 4.82
N MET A 63 -16.80 12.01 3.98
CA MET A 63 -18.19 12.11 3.52
C MET A 63 -19.21 11.96 4.66
N GLY A 64 -18.97 11.01 5.57
CA GLY A 64 -19.81 10.78 6.74
C GLY A 64 -19.84 12.01 7.66
N ALA A 65 -18.68 12.63 7.87
CA ALA A 65 -18.54 13.84 8.65
C ALA A 65 -19.27 15.03 8.01
N THR A 66 -19.11 15.26 6.70
CA THR A 66 -19.87 16.31 5.99
C THR A 66 -21.37 16.10 6.15
N ARG A 67 -21.88 14.90 5.89
CA ARG A 67 -23.30 14.58 6.07
C ARG A 67 -23.76 14.76 7.52
N GLY A 68 -22.97 14.33 8.49
CA GLY A 68 -23.26 14.53 9.91
C GLY A 68 -23.40 16.01 10.27
N PHE A 69 -22.51 16.85 9.74
CA PHE A 69 -22.61 18.30 9.91
C PHE A 69 -23.84 18.88 9.24
N LEU A 70 -24.13 18.51 7.98
CA LEU A 70 -25.30 18.99 7.24
C LEU A 70 -26.61 18.62 7.94
N LEU A 71 -26.70 17.43 8.53
CA LEU A 71 -27.92 16.95 9.19
C LEU A 71 -28.12 17.54 10.59
N THR A 72 -27.04 17.70 11.37
CA THR A 72 -27.14 18.00 12.81
C THR A 72 -26.64 19.39 13.20
N ARG A 73 -25.85 20.04 12.33
CA ARG A 73 -25.09 21.26 12.60
C ARG A 73 -24.11 21.18 13.76
N GLN A 74 -23.78 19.98 14.24
CA GLN A 74 -22.82 19.82 15.32
C GLN A 74 -21.40 20.02 14.78
N THR A 75 -20.68 20.99 15.33
CA THR A 75 -19.32 21.37 14.88
C THR A 75 -18.29 20.26 15.08
N GLN A 76 -18.57 19.27 15.94
CA GLN A 76 -17.74 18.07 16.10
C GLN A 76 -17.53 17.32 14.77
N PHE A 77 -18.51 17.38 13.87
CA PHE A 77 -18.39 16.76 12.55
C PHE A 77 -17.45 17.55 11.63
N LEU A 78 -17.29 18.86 11.82
CA LEU A 78 -16.27 19.64 11.09
C LEU A 78 -14.87 19.21 11.50
N GLN A 79 -14.66 18.94 12.79
CA GLN A 79 -13.39 18.42 13.27
C GLN A 79 -13.10 17.02 12.69
N GLN A 80 -14.08 16.13 12.68
CA GLN A 80 -13.94 14.80 12.06
C GLN A 80 -13.65 14.89 10.56
N TYR A 81 -14.22 15.88 9.87
CA TYR A 81 -13.94 16.15 8.47
C TYR A 81 -12.48 16.58 8.26
N ASP A 82 -11.98 17.54 9.05
CA ASP A 82 -10.61 18.01 8.98
C ASP A 82 -9.59 16.91 9.35
N ASP A 83 -9.93 16.09 10.36
CA ASP A 83 -9.13 14.96 10.79
C ASP A 83 -8.99 13.91 9.67
N ALA A 84 -10.11 13.55 9.01
CA ALA A 84 -10.09 12.62 7.88
C ALA A 84 -9.25 13.13 6.71
N ILE A 85 -9.29 14.43 6.41
CA ILE A 85 -8.45 15.02 5.36
C ILE A 85 -6.97 14.90 5.70
N ARG A 86 -6.59 15.27 6.93
CA ARG A 86 -5.20 15.22 7.37
C ARG A 86 -4.67 13.79 7.35
N ASP A 87 -5.47 12.84 7.80
CA ASP A 87 -5.10 11.43 7.84
C ASP A 87 -4.95 10.86 6.42
N PHE A 88 -5.85 11.22 5.50
CA PHE A 88 -5.75 10.85 4.09
C PHE A 88 -4.43 11.35 3.49
N GLU A 89 -4.07 12.62 3.71
CA GLU A 89 -2.83 13.19 3.16
C GLU A 89 -1.59 12.44 3.67
N LYS A 90 -1.56 12.11 4.97
CA LYS A 90 -0.48 11.34 5.59
C LYS A 90 -0.35 9.93 5.00
N LYS A 91 -1.48 9.24 4.82
CA LYS A 91 -1.50 7.89 4.21
C LYS A 91 -1.16 7.94 2.74
N SER A 92 -1.62 8.96 2.02
CA SER A 92 -1.29 9.17 0.60
C SER A 92 0.22 9.38 0.38
N ALA A 93 0.89 10.14 1.25
CA ALA A 93 2.33 10.29 1.21
C ALA A 93 3.06 8.97 1.49
N THR A 94 2.47 8.09 2.28
CA THR A 94 2.99 6.74 2.54
C THR A 94 2.78 5.82 1.34
N ALA A 95 1.58 5.79 0.77
CA ALA A 95 1.28 5.03 -0.44
C ALA A 95 2.17 5.42 -1.63
N VAL A 96 2.43 6.72 -1.83
CA VAL A 96 3.36 7.20 -2.88
C VAL A 96 4.78 6.68 -2.68
N ARG A 97 5.26 6.59 -1.43
CA ARG A 97 6.60 6.04 -1.14
C ARG A 97 6.68 4.52 -1.34
N LEU A 98 5.57 3.81 -1.10
CA LEU A 98 5.49 2.35 -1.20
C LEU A 98 5.16 1.87 -2.62
N ALA A 99 4.61 2.72 -3.47
CA ALA A 99 4.30 2.42 -4.86
C ALA A 99 5.59 2.26 -5.69
N THR A 100 6.06 1.02 -5.82
CA THR A 100 7.30 0.69 -6.54
C THR A 100 7.09 0.46 -8.04
N SER A 101 5.88 0.11 -8.47
CA SER A 101 5.56 -0.08 -9.89
C SER A 101 4.88 1.16 -10.49
N PRO A 102 5.06 1.44 -11.80
CA PRO A 102 4.35 2.54 -12.48
C PRO A 102 2.83 2.41 -12.37
N ARG A 103 2.31 1.18 -12.35
CA ARG A 103 0.88 0.89 -12.22
C ARG A 103 0.35 1.32 -10.85
N ASP A 104 1.06 0.98 -9.78
CA ASP A 104 0.66 1.34 -8.42
C ASP A 104 0.72 2.84 -8.22
N ALA A 105 1.77 3.50 -8.73
CA ALA A 105 1.89 4.94 -8.66
C ALA A 105 0.74 5.65 -9.41
N GLN A 106 0.31 5.10 -10.55
CA GLN A 106 -0.84 5.60 -11.29
C GLN A 106 -2.15 5.43 -10.50
N LEU A 107 -2.38 4.27 -9.87
CA LEU A 107 -3.58 4.01 -9.08
C LEU A 107 -3.64 4.94 -7.85
N VAL A 108 -2.54 5.08 -7.11
CA VAL A 108 -2.44 6.02 -5.98
C VAL A 108 -2.70 7.46 -6.45
N SER A 109 -2.17 7.85 -7.62
CA SER A 109 -2.44 9.18 -8.20
C SER A 109 -3.92 9.37 -8.54
N GLN A 110 -4.58 8.37 -9.10
CA GLN A 110 -6.01 8.42 -9.42
C GLN A 110 -6.86 8.55 -8.15
N LEU A 111 -6.58 7.75 -7.12
CA LEU A 111 -7.28 7.82 -5.84
C LEU A 111 -7.15 9.22 -5.20
N ARG A 112 -5.94 9.81 -5.23
CA ARG A 112 -5.71 11.17 -4.75
C ARG A 112 -6.50 12.23 -5.53
N ARG A 113 -6.65 12.07 -6.85
CA ARG A 113 -7.47 12.98 -7.66
C ARG A 113 -8.94 12.86 -7.28
N HIS A 114 -9.46 11.64 -7.20
CA HIS A 114 -10.85 11.39 -6.79
C HIS A 114 -11.15 11.97 -5.41
N PHE A 115 -10.26 11.77 -4.45
CA PHE A 115 -10.37 12.40 -3.13
C PHE A 115 -10.40 13.93 -3.23
N GLY A 116 -9.50 14.53 -4.01
CA GLY A 116 -9.46 15.98 -4.20
C GLY A 116 -10.74 16.55 -4.81
N ASP A 117 -11.38 15.82 -5.73
CA ASP A 117 -12.65 16.24 -6.33
C ASP A 117 -13.81 16.11 -5.34
N MET A 118 -13.89 15.00 -4.60
CA MET A 118 -14.86 14.82 -3.52
C MET A 118 -14.72 15.86 -2.41
N ARG A 119 -13.47 16.18 -2.04
CA ARG A 119 -13.17 17.21 -1.05
C ARG A 119 -13.72 18.57 -1.48
N LYS A 120 -13.48 19.00 -2.72
CA LYS A 120 -13.99 20.29 -3.23
C LYS A 120 -15.51 20.38 -3.14
N LEU A 121 -16.22 19.29 -3.45
CA LEU A 121 -17.67 19.24 -3.37
C LEU A 121 -18.14 19.37 -1.93
N ASN A 122 -17.53 18.61 -1.02
CA ASN A 122 -17.85 18.65 0.40
C ASN A 122 -17.48 20.00 1.06
N ASP A 123 -16.38 20.63 0.66
CA ASP A 123 -15.97 21.96 1.10
C ASP A 123 -17.04 22.99 0.74
N ARG A 124 -17.57 22.94 -0.50
CA ARG A 124 -18.67 23.80 -0.95
C ARG A 124 -19.96 23.56 -0.16
N ALA A 125 -20.36 22.30 0.01
CA ALA A 125 -21.55 21.95 0.78
C ALA A 125 -21.45 22.44 2.24
N THR A 126 -20.29 22.25 2.85
CA THR A 126 -20.01 22.69 4.22
C THR A 126 -20.02 24.22 4.34
N ALA A 127 -19.47 24.93 3.36
CA ALA A 127 -19.50 26.39 3.30
C ALA A 127 -20.94 26.92 3.15
N MET A 128 -21.71 26.39 2.21
CA MET A 128 -23.13 26.76 2.02
C MET A 128 -23.96 26.51 3.28
N ALA A 129 -23.71 25.41 3.99
CA ALA A 129 -24.38 25.11 5.23
C ALA A 129 -24.02 26.07 6.37
N LYS A 130 -22.76 26.51 6.44
CA LYS A 130 -22.32 27.57 7.39
C LYS A 130 -23.01 28.90 7.10
N ASP A 131 -23.24 29.21 5.83
CA ASP A 131 -23.95 30.42 5.37
C ASP A 131 -25.48 30.30 5.44
N GLY A 132 -26.02 29.18 5.93
CA GLY A 132 -27.45 28.95 6.12
C GLY A 132 -28.21 28.47 4.88
N GLN A 133 -27.53 28.20 3.76
CA GLN A 133 -28.11 27.76 2.48
C GLN A 133 -28.22 26.22 2.40
N MET A 134 -29.03 25.60 3.27
CA MET A 134 -29.06 24.14 3.43
C MET A 134 -29.68 23.39 2.24
N GLU A 135 -30.69 23.97 1.57
CA GLU A 135 -31.29 23.34 0.38
C GLU A 135 -30.26 23.22 -0.74
N ASN A 136 -29.51 24.30 -1.00
CA ASN A 136 -28.43 24.32 -1.98
C ASN A 136 -27.25 23.39 -1.58
N ALA A 137 -26.95 23.30 -0.27
CA ALA A 137 -25.90 22.42 0.24
C ALA A 137 -26.22 20.94 -0.01
N ASN A 138 -27.47 20.52 0.22
CA ASN A 138 -27.90 19.15 -0.04
C ASN A 138 -27.97 18.83 -1.53
N GLU A 139 -28.46 19.74 -2.36
CA GLU A 139 -28.47 19.56 -3.82
C GLU A 139 -27.07 19.39 -4.38
N SER A 140 -26.11 20.20 -3.92
CA SER A 140 -24.71 20.10 -4.37
C SER A 140 -24.03 18.76 -4.03
N MET A 141 -24.56 18.02 -3.05
CA MET A 141 -24.09 16.68 -2.69
C MET A 141 -24.77 15.56 -3.48
N LEU A 142 -25.92 15.83 -4.13
CA LEU A 142 -26.67 14.86 -4.94
C LEU A 142 -26.24 14.85 -6.41
N GLU A 143 -25.60 15.93 -6.88
CA GLU A 143 -25.06 16.05 -8.24
C GLU A 143 -23.63 15.47 -8.40
N ALA A 144 -23.07 14.92 -7.32
CA ALA A 144 -21.74 14.31 -7.23
C ALA A 144 -21.77 12.79 -7.42
#